data_AF-A0A7Y2ZWM8-F1
#
_entry.id   AF-A0A7Y2ZWM8-F1
#
_cell.length_a   1.000
_cell.length_b   1.000
_cell.length_c   1.000
_cell.angle_alpha   90.00
_cell.angle_beta   90.00
_cell.angle_gamma   90.00
#
_symmetry.space_group_name_H-M   'P 1'
#
loop_
_entity.id
_entity.type
_entity.pdbx_description
1 polymer ?
#
loop_
_entity_poly.entity_id
_entity_poly.type
_entity_poly.pdbx_seq_one_letter_code
_entity_poly.pdbx_strand_id
1 'polypeptide(L)'
;YDLNGFIRNVVFRESNRCSYCYHERLRASALVAKHGKFDYFSTTLLYSKFQKHDTIRSIGESVSSSVGVPFYYHDFRVGWKNGIEESKRIGLYRQQYCGCIYSEKERYFK
;
A
#
# COMPACT_ATOMS: atom_id res chain seq x y z
N TYR A 1 -2.74 -3.85 -14.06
CA TYR A 1 -2.15 -2.66 -13.40
C TYR A 1 -1.99 -1.58 -14.45
N ASP A 2 -2.70 -0.46 -14.32
CA ASP A 2 -2.61 0.63 -15.29
C ASP A 2 -1.36 1.48 -15.03
N LEU A 3 -0.25 1.07 -15.64
CA LEU A 3 1.02 1.78 -15.52
C LEU A 3 0.96 3.16 -16.19
N ASN A 4 0.30 3.27 -17.34
CA ASN A 4 0.22 4.52 -18.09
C ASN A 4 -0.59 5.57 -17.32
N GLY A 5 -1.75 5.18 -16.76
CA GLY A 5 -2.53 6.04 -15.88
C GLY A 5 -1.76 6.44 -14.63
N PHE A 6 -1.05 5.51 -13.99
CA PHE A 6 -0.20 5.84 -12.85
C PHE A 6 0.86 6.89 -13.20
N ILE A 7 1.60 6.72 -14.29
CA ILE A 7 2.63 7.68 -14.71
C ILE A 7 1.98 9.04 -15.01
N ARG A 8 0.91 9.08 -15.81
CA ARG A 8 0.23 10.34 -16.17
C ARG A 8 -0.27 11.13 -14.95
N ASN A 9 -0.73 10.45 -13.90
CA ASN A 9 -1.22 11.10 -12.68
C ASN A 9 -0.10 11.53 -11.72
N VAL A 10 1.12 11.00 -11.90
CA VAL A 10 2.25 11.25 -11.01
C VAL A 10 3.30 12.20 -11.59
N VAL A 11 3.41 12.29 -12.92
CA VAL A 11 4.36 13.21 -13.58
C VAL A 11 4.12 14.65 -13.10
N PHE A 12 5.21 15.36 -12.79
CA PHE A 12 5.24 16.68 -12.12
C PHE A 12 4.83 16.68 -10.64
N ARG A 13 4.54 15.52 -10.05
CA ARG A 13 4.14 15.32 -8.64
C ARG A 13 4.81 14.08 -8.04
N GLU A 14 6.01 13.74 -8.51
CA GLU A 14 6.73 12.51 -8.19
C GLU A 14 6.98 12.35 -6.68
N SER A 15 7.11 13.47 -5.96
CA SER A 15 7.26 13.51 -4.50
C SER A 15 5.99 13.06 -3.75
N ASN A 16 4.81 13.19 -4.36
CA ASN A 16 3.51 12.82 -3.79
C ASN A 16 2.90 11.55 -4.43
N ARG A 17 3.68 10.82 -5.23
CA ARG A 17 3.26 9.59 -5.92
C ARG A 17 2.61 8.54 -5.02
N CYS A 18 3.06 8.44 -3.76
CA CYS A 18 2.58 7.43 -2.83
C CYS A 18 1.11 7.65 -2.47
N SER A 19 0.67 8.89 -2.31
CA SER A 19 -0.72 9.21 -1.98
C SER A 19 -1.67 8.74 -3.09
N TYR A 20 -1.32 8.99 -4.35
CA TYR A 20 -2.07 8.46 -5.50
C TYR A 20 -2.07 6.92 -5.52
N CYS A 21 -0.89 6.30 -5.35
CA CYS A 21 -0.75 4.84 -5.31
C CYS A 21 -1.59 4.19 -4.20
N TYR A 22 -1.58 4.77 -2.99
CA TYR A 22 -2.38 4.29 -1.87
C TYR A 22 -3.87 4.40 -2.16
N HIS A 23 -4.33 5.53 -2.69
CA HIS A 23 -5.73 5.72 -3.04
C HIS A 23 -6.21 4.68 -4.04
N GLU A 24 -5.50 4.52 -5.17
CA GLU A 24 -5.89 3.56 -6.21
C GLU A 24 -5.94 2.13 -5.68
N ARG A 25 -4.91 1.71 -4.92
CA ARG A 25 -4.84 0.37 -4.34
C ARG A 25 -5.95 0.13 -3.31
N LEU A 26 -6.17 1.08 -2.39
CA LEU A 26 -7.18 0.96 -1.35
C LEU A 26 -8.59 0.99 -1.92
N ARG A 27 -8.85 1.85 -2.91
CA ARG A 27 -10.13 1.91 -3.61
C ARG A 27 -10.44 0.61 -4.33
N ALA A 28 -9.46 0.05 -5.05
CA ALA A 28 -9.61 -1.26 -5.68
C ALA A 28 -9.94 -2.37 -4.65
N SER A 29 -9.19 -2.43 -3.54
CA SER A 29 -9.46 -3.39 -2.46
C SER A 29 -10.85 -3.20 -1.84
N ALA A 30 -11.28 -1.96 -1.60
CA ALA A 30 -12.60 -1.67 -1.04
C ALA A 30 -13.75 -2.05 -1.98
N LEU A 31 -13.58 -1.85 -3.30
CA LEU A 31 -14.57 -2.27 -4.29
C LEU A 31 -14.73 -3.80 -4.35
N VAL A 32 -13.62 -4.53 -4.28
CA VAL A 32 -13.66 -6.00 -4.16
C VAL A 32 -14.33 -6.40 -2.85
N ALA A 33 -13.99 -5.74 -1.74
CA ALA A 33 -14.60 -6.00 -0.44
C ALA A 33 -16.12 -5.79 -0.47
N LYS A 34 -16.59 -4.72 -1.10
CA LYS A 34 -18.01 -4.41 -1.27
C LYS A 34 -18.73 -5.48 -2.10
N HIS A 35 -18.14 -5.89 -3.22
CA HIS A 35 -18.72 -6.91 -4.08
C HIS A 35 -18.82 -8.27 -3.38
N GLY A 36 -17.79 -8.63 -2.62
CA GLY A 36 -17.74 -9.87 -1.85
C GLY A 36 -18.48 -9.84 -0.51
N LYS A 37 -19.12 -8.72 -0.14
CA LYS A 37 -19.79 -8.51 1.16
C LYS A 37 -18.89 -8.77 2.36
N PHE A 38 -17.63 -8.38 2.28
CA PHE A 38 -16.70 -8.47 3.39
C PHE A 38 -16.97 -7.36 4.41
N ASP A 39 -16.75 -7.65 5.70
CA ASP A 39 -16.98 -6.69 6.78
C ASP A 39 -16.00 -5.51 6.78
N TYR A 40 -14.75 -5.76 6.34
CA TYR A 40 -13.67 -4.79 6.33
C TYR A 40 -12.76 -4.98 5.13
N PHE A 41 -12.01 -3.93 4.78
CA PHE A 41 -10.84 -4.03 3.92
C PHE A 41 -9.60 -3.45 4.62
N SER A 42 -8.42 -3.93 4.24
CA SER A 42 -7.14 -3.42 4.76
C SER A 42 -6.04 -3.52 3.69
N THR A 43 -4.79 -3.27 4.09
CA THR A 43 -3.64 -3.34 3.18
C THR A 43 -2.38 -3.86 3.88
N THR A 44 -1.61 -4.66 3.14
CA THR A 44 -0.29 -5.16 3.58
C THR A 44 0.76 -4.04 3.70
N LEU A 45 0.50 -2.85 3.15
CA LEU A 45 1.38 -1.68 3.28
C LEU A 45 1.61 -1.28 4.75
N LEU A 46 0.66 -1.59 5.64
CA LEU A 46 0.73 -1.33 7.08
C LEU A 46 1.75 -2.21 7.83
N TYR A 47 2.40 -3.16 7.16
CA TYR A 47 3.51 -3.93 7.72
C TYR A 47 4.86 -3.20 7.60
N SER A 48 5.02 -2.32 6.62
CA SER A 48 6.32 -1.75 6.28
C SER A 48 6.63 -0.48 7.08
N LYS A 49 7.74 -0.50 7.83
CA LYS A 49 8.28 0.67 8.55
C LYS A 49 8.60 1.89 7.68
N PHE A 50 8.71 1.72 6.36
CA PHE A 50 9.00 2.78 5.41
C PHE A 50 7.75 3.44 4.80
N GLN A 51 6.56 2.88 5.02
CA GLN A 51 5.32 3.43 4.47
C GLN A 51 4.77 4.51 5.40
N LYS A 52 4.07 5.50 4.82
CA LYS A 52 3.47 6.61 5.56
C LYS A 52 2.12 6.19 6.13
N HIS A 53 2.13 5.57 7.32
CA HIS A 53 0.92 5.00 7.95
C HIS A 53 -0.21 6.03 8.11
N ASP A 54 0.08 7.25 8.53
CA ASP A 54 -0.94 8.29 8.71
C ASP A 54 -1.61 8.66 7.38
N THR A 55 -0.82 8.75 6.31
CA THR A 55 -1.34 8.97 4.95
C THR A 55 -2.19 7.79 4.48
N ILE A 56 -1.74 6.56 4.71
CA ILE A 56 -2.51 5.34 4.37
C ILE A 56 -3.82 5.32 5.14
N ARG A 57 -3.79 5.62 6.44
CA ARG A 57 -4.97 5.63 7.32
C ARG A 57 -5.98 6.67 6.84
N SER A 58 -5.55 7.91 6.65
CA SER A 58 -6.42 8.99 6.17
C SER A 58 -7.07 8.67 4.81
N ILE A 59 -6.30 8.12 3.87
CA ILE A 59 -6.83 7.69 2.56
C ILE A 59 -7.77 6.50 2.72
N GLY A 60 -7.44 5.52 3.56
CA GLY A 60 -8.29 4.36 3.84
C GLY A 60 -9.63 4.75 4.43
N GLU A 61 -9.64 5.66 5.40
CA GLU A 61 -10.86 6.24 5.99
C GLU A 61 -11.69 7.01 4.95
N SER A 62 -11.04 7.79 4.07
CA SER A 62 -11.72 8.48 2.96
C SER A 62 -12.34 7.51 1.95
N VAL A 63 -11.60 6.48 1.54
CA VAL A 63 -12.10 5.43 0.65
C VAL A 63 -13.26 4.67 1.29
N SER A 64 -13.14 4.33 2.57
CA SER A 64 -14.18 3.68 3.38
C SER A 64 -15.48 4.47 3.32
N SER A 65 -15.43 5.78 3.58
CA SER A 65 -16.60 6.66 3.49
C SER A 65 -17.20 6.71 2.07
N SER A 66 -16.37 6.66 1.02
CA SER A 66 -16.86 6.73 -0.37
C SER A 66 -17.45 5.40 -0.88
N VAL A 67 -16.91 4.26 -0.45
CA VAL A 67 -17.30 2.93 -0.96
C VAL A 67 -18.37 2.30 -0.07
N GLY A 68 -18.37 2.61 1.23
CA GLY A 68 -19.30 2.06 2.22
C GLY A 68 -18.84 0.74 2.84
N VAL A 69 -17.53 0.45 2.83
CA VAL A 69 -16.94 -0.68 3.54
C VAL A 69 -15.92 -0.12 4.53
N PRO A 70 -15.97 -0.45 5.83
CA PRO A 70 -15.01 0.03 6.81
C PRO A 70 -13.54 -0.32 6.50
N PHE A 71 -12.64 0.66 6.63
CA PHE A 71 -11.20 0.42 6.57
C PHE A 71 -10.68 -0.05 7.93
N TYR A 72 -10.06 -1.22 7.96
CA TYR A 72 -9.39 -1.74 9.14
C TYR A 72 -7.93 -1.31 9.18
N TYR A 73 -7.64 -0.28 9.99
CA TYR A 73 -6.28 0.10 10.32
C TYR A 73 -5.75 -0.73 11.48
N HIS A 74 -4.59 -1.33 11.30
CA HIS A 74 -3.82 -1.96 12.37
C HIS A 74 -2.33 -1.75 12.12
N ASP A 75 -1.58 -1.45 13.18
CA ASP A 75 -0.13 -1.25 13.08
C ASP A 75 0.61 -2.59 13.12
N PHE A 76 0.79 -3.22 11.96
CA PHE A 76 1.50 -4.50 11.84
C PHE A 76 3.03 -4.37 12.01
N ARG A 77 3.58 -3.16 12.23
CA ARG A 77 5.03 -2.96 12.43
C ARG A 77 5.54 -3.65 13.70
N VAL A 78 4.67 -3.90 14.68
CA VAL A 78 5.02 -4.65 15.91
C VAL A 78 5.55 -6.04 15.58
N GLY A 79 5.01 -6.70 14.54
CA GLY A 79 5.46 -8.02 14.08
C GLY A 79 6.63 -7.99 13.08
N TRP A 80 7.17 -6.82 12.74
CA TRP A 80 8.10 -6.65 11.62
C TRP A 80 9.39 -7.47 11.76
N LYS A 81 9.99 -7.50 12.96
CA LYS A 81 11.23 -8.25 13.18
C LYS A 81 11.01 -9.76 13.01
N ASN A 82 9.97 -10.29 13.67
CA ASN A 82 9.60 -11.70 13.59
C ASN A 82 9.28 -12.11 12.15
N GLY A 83 8.55 -11.27 11.41
CA GLY A 83 8.24 -11.53 10.01
C GLY A 83 9.49 -11.49 9.10
N ILE A 84 10.52 -10.71 9.43
CA ILE A 84 11.81 -10.80 8.72
C ILE A 84 12.49 -12.13 8.95
N GLU A 85 12.63 -12.52 10.22
CA GLU A 85 13.31 -13.77 10.60
C GLU A 85 12.61 -14.97 9.97
N GLU A 86 11.28 -15.01 10.07
CA GLU A 86 10.46 -16.07 9.49
C GLU A 86 10.60 -16.11 7.97
N SER A 87 10.46 -14.97 7.28
CA SER A 87 10.59 -14.94 5.82
C SER A 87 11.96 -15.43 5.32
N LYS A 88 13.03 -15.19 6.08
CA LYS A 88 14.36 -15.75 5.77
C LYS A 88 14.40 -17.26 6.03
N ARG A 89 13.85 -17.70 7.16
CA ARG A 89 13.81 -19.11 7.56
C ARG A 89 13.11 -19.99 6.51
N ILE A 90 12.00 -19.51 5.94
CA ILE A 90 11.24 -20.24 4.91
C ILE A 90 11.65 -19.90 3.47
N GLY A 91 12.73 -19.14 3.27
CA GLY A 91 13.28 -18.86 1.95
C GLY A 91 12.40 -17.96 1.05
N LEU A 92 11.56 -17.11 1.63
CA LEU A 92 10.73 -16.19 0.84
C LEU A 92 11.57 -15.13 0.13
N TYR A 93 11.19 -14.85 -1.12
CA TYR A 93 11.70 -13.67 -1.83
C TYR A 93 11.33 -12.39 -1.08
N ARG A 94 12.32 -11.52 -0.87
CA ARG A 94 12.16 -10.25 -0.14
C ARG A 94 12.47 -9.07 -1.03
N GLN A 95 11.42 -8.43 -1.52
CA GLN A 95 11.51 -7.21 -2.31
C GLN A 95 12.01 -6.02 -1.45
N GLN A 96 12.97 -5.25 -1.96
CA GLN A 96 13.59 -4.10 -1.24
C GLN A 96 13.03 -2.72 -1.67
N TYR A 97 11.93 -2.70 -2.41
CA TYR A 97 11.30 -1.48 -2.94
C TYR A 97 9.78 -1.68 -2.95
N CYS A 98 8.99 -0.61 -3.06
CA CYS A 98 7.53 -0.72 -2.91
C CYS A 98 6.78 -1.25 -4.16
N GLY A 99 7.51 -1.45 -5.27
CA GLY A 99 6.97 -1.96 -6.53
C GLY A 99 6.67 -0.89 -7.60
N CYS A 100 6.82 0.40 -7.32
CA CYS A 100 6.70 1.44 -8.36
C CYS A 100 8.06 1.78 -8.99
N ILE A 101 8.05 2.24 -10.25
CA ILE A 101 9.26 2.60 -11.00
C ILE A 101 10.12 3.65 -10.29
N TYR A 102 9.49 4.57 -9.55
CA TYR A 102 10.21 5.58 -8.76
C TYR A 102 10.94 4.96 -7.56
N SER A 103 10.31 4.00 -6.86
CA SER A 103 10.96 3.29 -5.75
C SER A 103 12.03 2.33 -6.25
N GLU A 104 11.89 1.79 -7.46
CA GLU A 104 12.94 1.02 -8.11
C GLU A 104 14.12 1.93 -8.51
N LYS A 105 13.85 3.10 -9.09
CA LYS A 105 14.89 4.12 -9.34
C LYS A 105 15.65 4.47 -8.05
N GLU A 106 14.95 4.73 -6.96
CA GLU A 106 15.56 5.01 -5.65
C GLU A 106 16.39 3.86 -5.07
N ARG A 107 16.12 2.62 -5.50
CA ARG A 107 16.89 1.45 -5.10
C ARG A 107 18.19 1.33 -5.90
N TYR A 108 18.15 1.61 -7.20
CA TYR A 108 19.28 1.43 -8.11
C TYR A 108 20.21 2.64 -8.23
N PHE A 109 19.67 3.86 -8.22
CA PHE A 109 20.42 5.11 -8.41
C PHE A 109 20.77 5.77 -7.07
N LYS A 110 20.98 4.95 -6.04
CA LYS A 110 21.37 5.41 -4.71
C LYS A 110 22.83 5.81 -4.64
#